data_AF-A0A5E4VTG9-F1
#
_entry.id   AF-A0A5E4VTG9-F1
#
_cell.length_a   1.000
_cell.length_b   1.000
_cell.length_c   1.000
_cell.angle_alpha   90.00
_cell.angle_beta   90.00
_cell.angle_gamma   90.00
#
_symmetry.space_group_name_H-M   'P 1'
#
loop_
_entity.id
_entity.type
_entity.pdbx_description
1 polymer ?
#
loop_
_entity_poly.entity_id
_entity_poly.type
_entity_poly.pdbx_seq_one_letter_code
_entity_poly.pdbx_strand_id
1 'polypeptide(L)'
;MKAQARAQTRSEEVANSISHGLACLAALAAIPFLFNAVRPPSSVGPSAAQQIGIGVFAATMVVVYLSSALYHGLPDGRAKRVFMRVDHCAIFLFIAGTYTPFTVKILHDPWGWPLLTGVWAMALAGLIAKTLGLLDRPLVSTTLYICLGWVAVLVAGPVLAAIPGPGAGWLYAGGVAYTVGAIFYSLDGHIKFGHLVWHLFAIGGTACHYLAVCRYL
;
A
#
# COMPACT_ATOMS: atom_id res chain seq x y z
N MET A 1 12.21 30.88 -14.32
CA MET A 1 11.91 29.72 -15.19
C MET A 1 11.70 28.50 -14.31
N LYS A 2 10.50 27.91 -14.27
CA LYS A 2 10.31 26.60 -13.61
C LYS A 2 10.98 25.56 -14.48
N ALA A 3 12.00 24.87 -13.98
CA ALA A 3 12.60 23.76 -14.71
C ALA A 3 11.49 22.74 -15.04
N GLN A 4 11.29 22.48 -16.33
CA GLN A 4 10.26 21.58 -16.82
C GLN A 4 10.61 20.16 -16.38
N ALA A 5 9.66 19.45 -15.77
CA ALA A 5 9.87 18.08 -15.31
C ALA A 5 10.27 17.19 -16.49
N ARG A 6 11.33 16.40 -16.30
CA ARG A 6 11.86 15.48 -17.31
C ARG A 6 10.93 14.28 -17.47
N ALA A 7 10.70 13.85 -18.71
CA ALA A 7 10.04 12.58 -18.98
C ALA A 7 10.95 11.38 -18.62
N GLN A 8 10.37 10.29 -18.13
CA GLN A 8 11.12 9.07 -17.87
C GLN A 8 11.60 8.43 -19.19
N THR A 9 12.83 7.92 -19.17
CA THR A 9 13.39 7.16 -20.30
C THR A 9 12.84 5.73 -20.32
N ARG A 10 12.98 5.06 -21.47
CA ARG A 10 12.61 3.64 -21.60
C ARG A 10 13.29 2.74 -20.57
N SER A 11 14.56 2.99 -20.24
CA SER A 11 15.28 2.22 -19.21
C SER A 11 14.68 2.40 -17.81
N GLU A 12 14.16 3.59 -17.50
CA GLU A 12 13.52 3.86 -16.21
C GLU A 12 12.15 3.19 -16.11
N GLU A 13 11.35 3.28 -17.16
CA GLU A 13 10.07 2.56 -17.27
C GLU A 13 10.26 1.04 -17.14
N VAL A 14 11.28 0.48 -17.79
CA VAL A 14 11.63 -0.95 -17.65
C VAL A 14 12.05 -1.27 -16.22
N ALA A 15 12.88 -0.45 -15.58
CA ALA A 15 13.30 -0.67 -14.21
C ALA A 15 12.11 -0.60 -13.23
N ASN A 16 11.19 0.34 -13.43
CA ASN A 16 9.97 0.47 -12.65
C ASN A 16 9.08 -0.77 -12.81
N SER A 17 8.87 -1.21 -14.05
CA SER A 17 8.07 -2.41 -14.36
C SER A 17 8.68 -3.66 -13.72
N ILE A 18 10.00 -3.86 -13.84
CA ILE A 18 10.70 -5.01 -13.23
C ILE A 18 10.60 -4.97 -11.71
N SER A 19 10.86 -3.83 -11.08
CA SER A 19 10.84 -3.73 -9.61
C SER A 19 9.48 -4.13 -9.02
N HIS A 20 8.36 -3.63 -9.55
CA HIS A 20 7.03 -4.00 -9.11
C HIS A 20 6.57 -5.37 -9.63
N GLY A 21 7.07 -5.83 -10.79
CA GLY A 21 6.85 -7.19 -11.26
C GLY A 21 7.45 -8.23 -10.30
N LEU A 22 8.69 -8.01 -9.84
CA LEU A 22 9.33 -8.84 -8.82
C LEU A 22 8.60 -8.76 -7.48
N ALA A 23 8.15 -7.56 -7.08
CA ALA A 23 7.35 -7.39 -5.87
C ALA A 23 6.00 -8.13 -5.95
N CYS A 24 5.36 -8.17 -7.13
CA CYS A 24 4.13 -8.93 -7.36
C CYS A 24 4.36 -10.44 -7.20
N LEU A 25 5.44 -10.97 -7.79
CA LEU A 25 5.82 -12.38 -7.63
C LEU A 25 6.12 -12.72 -6.17
N ALA A 26 6.86 -11.84 -5.47
CA ALA A 26 7.13 -11.99 -4.04
C ALA A 26 5.83 -11.94 -3.22
N ALA A 27 4.93 -11.01 -3.53
CA ALA A 27 3.62 -10.88 -2.88
C ALA A 27 2.80 -12.17 -3.03
N LEU A 28 2.72 -12.74 -4.24
CA LEU A 28 2.05 -14.03 -4.49
C LEU A 28 2.68 -15.17 -3.72
N ALA A 29 4.01 -15.27 -3.72
CA ALA A 29 4.75 -16.28 -2.96
C ALA A 29 4.57 -16.14 -1.44
N ALA A 30 4.30 -14.93 -0.96
CA ALA A 30 4.14 -14.62 0.45
C ALA A 30 2.73 -14.95 1.00
N ILE A 31 1.71 -15.08 0.14
CA ILE A 31 0.31 -15.34 0.55
C ILE A 31 0.17 -16.59 1.45
N PRO A 32 0.74 -17.77 1.11
CA PRO A 32 0.56 -18.96 1.95
C PRO A 32 1.12 -18.77 3.36
N PHE A 33 2.21 -18.01 3.50
CA PHE A 33 2.83 -17.73 4.79
C PHE A 33 1.97 -16.81 5.66
N LEU A 34 1.30 -15.82 5.05
CA LEU A 34 0.31 -15.00 5.77
C LEU A 34 -0.81 -15.87 6.31
N PHE A 35 -1.43 -16.71 5.49
CA PHE A 35 -2.52 -17.57 5.95
C PHE A 35 -2.07 -18.61 6.99
N ASN A 36 -0.83 -19.07 6.93
CA ASN A 36 -0.28 -20.00 7.92
C ASN A 36 0.04 -19.31 9.25
N ALA A 37 0.58 -18.09 9.22
CA ALA A 37 0.97 -17.34 10.41
C ALA A 37 -0.19 -17.05 11.37
N VAL A 38 -1.40 -16.88 10.84
CA VAL A 38 -2.58 -16.51 11.63
C VAL A 38 -3.39 -17.75 12.05
N ARG A 39 -2.93 -18.97 11.73
CA ARG A 39 -3.56 -20.19 12.24
C ARG A 39 -3.30 -20.31 13.74
N PRO A 40 -4.33 -20.30 14.59
CA PRO A 40 -4.15 -20.48 16.02
C PRO A 40 -3.60 -21.89 16.32
N PRO A 41 -2.80 -22.03 17.39
CA PRO A 41 -2.25 -23.32 17.81
C PRO A 41 -3.29 -24.30 18.39
N SER A 42 -4.54 -23.88 18.57
CA SER A 42 -5.65 -24.68 19.10
C SER A 42 -6.58 -25.23 18.02
N SER A 43 -7.39 -26.23 18.37
CA SER A 43 -8.35 -26.94 17.49
C SER A 43 -9.49 -26.07 16.91
N VAL A 44 -9.52 -24.77 17.23
CA VAL A 44 -10.45 -23.79 16.66
C VAL A 44 -9.66 -22.97 15.66
N GLY A 45 -9.86 -23.17 14.36
CA GLY A 45 -9.16 -22.44 13.30
C GLY A 45 -9.35 -20.90 13.35
N PRO A 46 -8.65 -20.13 12.50
CA PRO A 46 -8.78 -18.68 12.48
C PRO A 46 -10.22 -18.28 12.14
N SER A 47 -10.74 -17.24 12.80
CA SER A 47 -12.11 -16.79 12.56
C SER A 47 -12.29 -16.38 11.09
N ALA A 48 -13.50 -16.55 10.54
CA ALA A 48 -13.79 -16.16 9.16
C ALA A 48 -13.40 -14.69 8.89
N ALA A 49 -13.61 -13.82 9.88
CA ALA A 49 -13.23 -12.42 9.81
C ALA A 49 -11.71 -12.23 9.65
N GLN A 50 -10.89 -12.95 10.43
CA GLN A 50 -9.42 -12.90 10.31
C GLN A 50 -8.95 -13.33 8.92
N GLN A 51 -9.51 -14.43 8.39
CA GLN A 51 -9.18 -14.90 7.04
C GLN A 51 -9.55 -13.87 5.97
N ILE A 52 -10.71 -13.22 6.11
CA ILE A 52 -11.13 -12.13 5.21
C ILE A 52 -10.16 -10.96 5.31
N GLY A 53 -9.77 -10.53 6.52
CA GLY A 53 -8.87 -9.40 6.69
C GLY A 53 -7.48 -9.61 6.06
N ILE A 54 -6.93 -10.82 6.22
CA ILE A 54 -5.67 -11.22 5.57
C ILE A 54 -5.86 -11.31 4.06
N GLY A 55 -6.96 -11.90 3.59
CA GLY A 55 -7.27 -12.02 2.18
C GLY A 55 -7.38 -10.66 1.49
N VAL A 56 -7.99 -9.67 2.15
CA VAL A 56 -8.09 -8.29 1.68
C VAL A 56 -6.71 -7.63 1.59
N PHE A 57 -5.88 -7.77 2.63
CA PHE A 57 -4.49 -7.28 2.59
C PHE A 57 -3.69 -7.92 1.45
N ALA A 58 -3.73 -9.25 1.32
CA ALA A 58 -3.02 -9.98 0.29
C ALA A 58 -3.50 -9.61 -1.13
N ALA A 59 -4.81 -9.53 -1.35
CA ALA A 59 -5.38 -9.19 -2.65
C ALA A 59 -5.00 -7.78 -3.09
N THR A 60 -5.14 -6.80 -2.20
CA THR A 60 -4.79 -5.41 -2.52
C THR A 60 -3.28 -5.22 -2.73
N MET A 61 -2.44 -5.96 -1.99
CA MET A 61 -0.99 -6.02 -2.20
C MET A 61 -0.62 -6.54 -3.60
N VAL A 62 -1.25 -7.62 -4.05
CA VAL A 62 -1.03 -8.14 -5.42
C VAL A 62 -1.51 -7.13 -6.46
N VAL A 63 -2.69 -6.55 -6.27
CA VAL A 63 -3.29 -5.60 -7.21
C VAL A 63 -2.40 -4.38 -7.42
N VAL A 64 -1.85 -3.77 -6.36
CA VAL A 64 -1.01 -2.56 -6.50
C VAL A 64 0.31 -2.84 -7.25
N TYR A 65 0.93 -3.99 -7.01
CA TYR A 65 2.17 -4.33 -7.72
C TYR A 65 1.94 -4.78 -9.15
N LEU A 66 0.87 -5.54 -9.39
CA LEU A 66 0.50 -5.96 -10.74
C LEU A 66 0.09 -4.76 -11.60
N SER A 67 -0.75 -3.86 -11.08
CA SER A 67 -1.18 -2.66 -11.81
C SER A 67 0.01 -1.80 -12.22
N SER A 68 0.97 -1.62 -11.31
CA SER A 68 2.12 -0.78 -11.54
C SER A 68 3.11 -1.41 -12.52
N ALA A 69 3.37 -2.72 -12.38
CA ALA A 69 4.21 -3.46 -13.31
C ALA A 69 3.66 -3.38 -14.75
N LEU A 70 2.34 -3.53 -14.91
CA LEU A 70 1.65 -3.42 -16.19
C LEU A 70 1.67 -1.98 -16.72
N TYR A 71 1.41 -0.98 -15.88
CA TYR A 71 1.45 0.43 -16.28
C TYR A 71 2.80 0.80 -16.91
N HIS A 72 3.90 0.51 -16.20
CA HIS A 72 5.24 0.83 -16.65
C HIS A 72 5.74 -0.06 -17.80
N GLY A 73 5.21 -1.29 -17.90
CA GLY A 73 5.55 -2.23 -18.97
C GLY A 73 4.85 -1.95 -20.30
N LEU A 74 3.74 -1.21 -20.29
CA LEU A 74 2.96 -0.90 -21.48
C LEU A 74 3.60 0.23 -22.31
N PRO A 75 3.55 0.14 -23.66
CA PRO A 75 3.97 1.23 -24.52
C PRO A 75 3.02 2.41 -24.45
N ASP A 76 3.48 3.58 -24.88
CA ASP A 76 2.66 4.79 -24.90
C ASP A 76 1.39 4.59 -25.75
N GLY A 77 0.24 4.94 -25.16
CA GLY A 77 -1.04 4.72 -25.80
C GLY A 77 -2.21 4.72 -24.83
N ARG A 78 -3.38 4.33 -25.34
CA ARG A 78 -4.62 4.28 -24.54
C ARG A 78 -4.51 3.29 -23.38
N ALA A 79 -3.91 2.12 -23.60
CA ALA A 79 -3.73 1.11 -22.57
C ALA A 79 -2.89 1.63 -21.39
N LYS A 80 -1.70 2.22 -21.66
CA LYS A 80 -0.85 2.81 -20.62
C LYS A 80 -1.58 3.87 -19.80
N ARG A 81 -2.38 4.74 -20.43
CA ARG A 81 -3.18 5.75 -19.70
C ARG A 81 -4.25 5.14 -18.79
N VAL A 82 -4.88 4.05 -19.22
CA VAL A 82 -5.85 3.32 -18.39
C VAL A 82 -5.15 2.66 -17.21
N PHE A 83 -4.07 1.92 -17.45
CA PHE A 83 -3.32 1.25 -16.39
C PHE A 83 -2.65 2.22 -15.43
N MET A 84 -2.22 3.40 -15.88
CA MET A 84 -1.78 4.49 -15.00
C MET A 84 -2.85 4.91 -13.99
N ARG A 85 -4.13 5.00 -14.42
CA ARG A 85 -5.23 5.31 -13.52
C ARG A 85 -5.52 4.15 -12.58
N VAL A 86 -5.53 2.92 -13.08
CA VAL A 86 -5.70 1.72 -12.26
C VAL A 86 -4.62 1.66 -11.19
N ASP A 87 -3.37 1.93 -11.56
CA ASP A 87 -2.23 1.90 -10.65
C ASP A 87 -2.38 2.90 -9.51
N HIS A 88 -2.68 4.15 -9.84
CA HIS A 88 -2.94 5.16 -8.82
C HIS A 88 -4.16 4.83 -7.94
N CYS A 89 -5.21 4.22 -8.50
CA CYS A 89 -6.37 3.79 -7.71
C CYS A 89 -6.02 2.64 -6.76
N ALA A 90 -5.15 1.72 -7.18
CA ALA A 90 -4.72 0.58 -6.38
C ALA A 90 -3.98 1.02 -5.11
N ILE A 91 -3.29 2.16 -5.12
CA ILE A 91 -2.66 2.73 -3.92
C ILE A 91 -3.70 3.02 -2.82
N PHE A 92 -4.83 3.64 -3.15
CA PHE A 92 -5.91 3.89 -2.16
C PHE A 92 -6.42 2.59 -1.55
N LEU A 93 -6.70 1.59 -2.40
CA LEU A 93 -7.19 0.29 -1.97
C LEU A 93 -6.17 -0.43 -1.09
N PHE A 94 -4.89 -0.39 -1.47
CA PHE A 94 -3.84 -1.05 -0.72
C PHE A 94 -3.60 -0.41 0.65
N ILE A 95 -3.64 0.93 0.74
CA ILE A 95 -3.58 1.60 2.03
C ILE A 95 -4.70 1.08 2.94
N ALA A 96 -5.97 1.08 2.52
CA ALA A 96 -7.08 0.52 3.30
C ALA A 96 -6.90 -0.99 3.60
N GLY A 97 -6.38 -1.74 2.63
CA GLY A 97 -6.04 -3.15 2.79
C GLY A 97 -5.04 -3.41 3.91
N THR A 98 -4.06 -2.51 4.11
CA THR A 98 -3.07 -2.64 5.20
C THR A 98 -3.66 -2.49 6.60
N TYR A 99 -4.77 -1.76 6.77
CA TYR A 99 -5.47 -1.62 8.06
C TYR A 99 -6.31 -2.85 8.41
N THR A 100 -6.92 -3.45 7.38
CA THR A 100 -7.98 -4.44 7.53
C THR A 100 -7.62 -5.62 8.46
N PRO A 101 -6.44 -6.29 8.35
CA PRO A 101 -6.13 -7.41 9.24
C PRO A 101 -5.99 -6.97 10.71
N PHE A 102 -5.46 -5.77 10.98
CA PHE A 102 -5.32 -5.24 12.33
C PHE A 102 -6.67 -4.86 12.94
N THR A 103 -7.52 -4.19 12.18
CA THR A 103 -8.84 -3.79 12.65
C THR A 103 -9.78 -4.97 12.86
N VAL A 104 -9.62 -6.07 12.14
CA VAL A 104 -10.49 -7.23 12.29
C VAL A 104 -10.02 -8.17 13.41
N LYS A 105 -8.70 -8.30 13.62
CA LYS A 105 -8.14 -9.25 14.58
C LYS A 105 -7.85 -8.65 15.96
N ILE A 106 -7.40 -7.39 16.01
CA ILE A 106 -6.84 -6.79 17.23
C ILE A 106 -7.75 -5.71 17.80
N LEU A 107 -8.22 -4.80 16.94
CA LEU A 107 -9.05 -3.70 17.38
C LEU A 107 -10.51 -4.13 17.35
N HIS A 108 -11.11 -4.36 18.51
CA HIS A 108 -12.57 -4.46 18.62
C HIS A 108 -13.20 -3.07 18.83
N ASP A 109 -14.51 -3.03 19.05
CA ASP A 109 -15.17 -1.80 19.45
C ASP A 109 -14.58 -1.22 20.75
N PRO A 110 -14.46 0.12 20.85
CA PRO A 110 -15.04 1.13 19.95
C PRO A 110 -14.13 1.59 18.80
N TRP A 111 -12.93 1.02 18.61
CA TRP A 111 -11.92 1.58 17.71
C TRP A 111 -11.83 0.87 16.35
N GLY A 112 -12.03 -0.45 16.31
CA GLY A 112 -11.84 -1.25 15.11
C GLY A 112 -12.77 -0.91 13.96
N TRP A 113 -14.09 -0.97 14.20
CA TRP A 113 -15.10 -0.72 13.16
C TRP A 113 -15.11 0.72 12.65
N PRO A 114 -15.05 1.77 13.50
CA PRO A 114 -14.97 3.14 13.01
C PRO A 114 -13.70 3.41 12.19
N LEU A 115 -12.55 2.87 12.60
CA LEU A 115 -11.32 3.00 11.81
C LEU A 115 -11.46 2.31 10.46
N LEU A 116 -11.88 1.04 10.45
CA LEU A 116 -12.03 0.24 9.23
C LEU A 116 -12.99 0.91 8.24
N THR A 117 -14.17 1.31 8.70
CA THR A 117 -15.16 1.98 7.84
C THR A 117 -14.66 3.34 7.35
N GLY A 118 -14.00 4.12 8.21
CA GLY A 118 -13.43 5.41 7.85
C GLY A 118 -12.34 5.30 6.77
N VAL A 119 -11.36 4.40 6.94
CA VAL A 119 -10.27 4.25 5.96
C VAL A 119 -10.77 3.71 4.62
N TRP A 120 -11.73 2.78 4.61
CA TRP A 120 -12.33 2.29 3.37
C TRP A 120 -13.19 3.36 2.69
N ALA A 121 -13.96 4.15 3.43
CA ALA A 121 -14.73 5.25 2.87
C ALA A 121 -13.80 6.29 2.21
N MET A 122 -12.72 6.68 2.88
CA MET A 122 -11.72 7.59 2.32
C MET A 122 -11.01 6.99 1.09
N ALA A 123 -10.65 5.70 1.13
CA ALA A 123 -10.03 5.02 0.00
C ALA A 123 -10.95 4.96 -1.22
N LEU A 124 -12.24 4.63 -1.03
CA LEU A 124 -13.23 4.61 -2.10
C LEU A 124 -13.50 6.01 -2.66
N ALA A 125 -13.61 7.03 -1.79
CA ALA A 125 -13.74 8.42 -2.22
C ALA A 125 -12.52 8.87 -3.05
N GLY A 126 -11.31 8.54 -2.59
CA GLY A 126 -10.06 8.81 -3.32
C GLY A 126 -9.99 8.09 -4.66
N LEU A 127 -10.37 6.82 -4.72
CA LEU A 127 -10.47 6.03 -5.94
C LEU A 127 -11.44 6.68 -6.94
N ILE A 128 -12.66 7.02 -6.50
CA ILE A 128 -13.67 7.66 -7.36
C ILE A 128 -13.17 9.02 -7.85
N ALA A 129 -12.61 9.84 -6.97
CA ALA A 129 -12.06 11.14 -7.36
C ALA A 129 -10.90 10.99 -8.37
N LYS A 130 -10.08 9.95 -8.24
CA LYS A 130 -8.99 9.66 -9.19
C LYS A 130 -9.51 9.15 -10.53
N THR A 131 -10.52 8.30 -10.56
CA THR A 131 -11.11 7.82 -11.82
C THR A 131 -11.80 8.94 -12.60
N LEU A 132 -12.43 9.89 -11.90
CA LEU A 132 -13.05 11.09 -12.46
C LEU A 132 -12.04 12.19 -12.87
N GLY A 133 -10.74 12.01 -12.59
CA GLY A 133 -9.69 12.99 -12.94
C GLY A 133 -9.61 14.20 -11.99
N LEU A 134 -10.34 14.19 -10.87
CA LEU A 134 -10.31 15.27 -9.87
C LEU A 134 -8.98 15.31 -9.10
N LEU A 135 -8.24 14.20 -9.11
CA LEU A 135 -6.94 14.03 -8.45
C LEU A 135 -5.78 13.86 -9.43
N ASP A 136 -5.84 14.48 -10.61
CA ASP A 136 -4.77 14.38 -11.64
C ASP A 136 -3.50 15.14 -11.26
N ARG A 137 -3.55 16.04 -10.28
CA ARG A 137 -2.37 16.71 -9.72
C ARG A 137 -1.61 15.75 -8.80
N PRO A 138 -0.37 15.32 -9.14
CA PRO A 138 0.35 14.29 -8.37
C PRO A 138 0.49 14.66 -6.88
N LEU A 139 0.89 15.89 -6.57
CA LEU A 139 1.05 16.37 -5.20
C LEU A 139 -0.23 16.22 -4.36
N VAL A 140 -1.41 16.47 -4.96
CA VAL A 140 -2.69 16.34 -4.24
C VAL A 140 -2.96 14.88 -3.92
N SER A 141 -2.86 13.99 -4.92
CA SER A 141 -3.08 12.55 -4.69
C SER A 141 -2.07 11.97 -3.70
N THR A 142 -0.79 12.33 -3.81
CA THR A 142 0.26 11.84 -2.90
C THR A 142 0.02 12.33 -1.47
N THR A 143 -0.39 13.58 -1.29
CA THR A 143 -0.74 14.10 0.05
C THR A 143 -1.91 13.31 0.64
N LEU A 144 -2.94 13.01 -0.15
CA LEU A 144 -4.08 12.21 0.31
C LEU A 144 -3.65 10.77 0.68
N TYR A 145 -2.73 10.15 -0.08
CA TYR A 145 -2.18 8.84 0.28
C TYR A 145 -1.49 8.87 1.64
N ILE A 146 -0.62 9.86 1.87
CA ILE A 146 0.11 10.01 3.13
C ILE A 146 -0.86 10.28 4.28
N CYS A 147 -1.80 11.21 4.13
CA CYS A 147 -2.80 11.48 5.16
C CYS A 147 -3.61 10.22 5.50
N LEU A 148 -4.08 9.49 4.47
CA LEU A 148 -4.83 8.23 4.66
C LEU A 148 -3.97 7.15 5.35
N GLY A 149 -2.69 7.04 4.99
CA GLY A 149 -1.75 6.10 5.60
C GLY A 149 -1.44 6.38 7.07
N TRP A 150 -1.56 7.64 7.51
CA TRP A 150 -1.29 8.03 8.91
C TRP A 150 -2.55 8.14 9.78
N VAL A 151 -3.75 7.84 9.27
CA VAL A 151 -4.99 7.78 10.07
C VAL A 151 -4.84 6.85 11.28
N ALA A 152 -4.01 5.80 11.17
CA ALA A 152 -3.65 4.90 12.28
C ALA A 152 -3.17 5.63 13.55
N VAL A 153 -2.56 6.82 13.43
CA VAL A 153 -2.05 7.59 14.58
C VAL A 153 -3.16 8.01 15.52
N LEU A 154 -4.36 8.25 15.00
CA LEU A 154 -5.53 8.60 15.80
C LEU A 154 -5.90 7.49 16.80
N VAL A 155 -5.52 6.24 16.51
CA VAL A 155 -5.73 5.08 17.36
C VAL A 155 -4.42 4.45 17.85
N ALA A 156 -3.31 5.21 17.83
CA ALA A 156 -2.00 4.67 18.21
C ALA A 156 -2.00 4.10 19.63
N GLY A 157 -2.67 4.74 20.60
CA GLY A 157 -2.78 4.26 21.97
C GLY A 157 -3.37 2.83 22.06
N PRO A 158 -4.61 2.62 21.55
CA PRO A 158 -5.19 1.28 21.45
C PRO A 158 -4.33 0.27 20.69
N VAL A 159 -3.69 0.65 19.58
CA VAL A 159 -2.81 -0.24 18.82
C VAL A 159 -1.60 -0.66 19.65
N LEU A 160 -0.90 0.29 20.28
CA LEU A 160 0.28 0.04 21.10
C LEU A 160 -0.02 -0.81 22.34
N ALA A 161 -1.24 -0.75 22.85
CA ALA A 161 -1.70 -1.61 23.94
C ALA A 161 -2.01 -3.05 23.47
N ALA A 162 -2.32 -3.23 22.19
CA ALA A 162 -2.89 -4.47 21.67
C ALA A 162 -1.91 -5.32 20.84
N ILE A 163 -0.75 -4.76 20.44
CA ILE A 163 0.34 -5.52 19.81
C ILE A 163 1.67 -5.35 20.55
N PRO A 164 2.57 -6.36 20.51
CA PRO A 164 3.91 -6.22 21.05
C PRO A 164 4.66 -5.04 20.41
N GLY A 165 5.50 -4.36 21.21
CA GLY A 165 6.30 -3.21 20.76
C GLY A 165 7.04 -3.41 19.43
N PRO A 166 7.68 -4.58 19.16
CA PRO A 166 8.29 -4.83 17.86
C PRO A 166 7.30 -4.83 16.68
N GLY A 167 6.07 -5.31 16.87
CA GLY A 167 5.01 -5.27 15.85
C GLY A 167 4.60 -3.83 15.51
N ALA A 168 4.45 -2.98 16.52
CA ALA A 168 4.22 -1.55 16.33
C ALA A 168 5.43 -0.86 15.66
N GLY A 169 6.65 -1.28 15.99
CA GLY A 169 7.87 -0.81 15.34
C GLY A 169 7.86 -1.06 13.83
N TRP A 170 7.40 -2.24 13.38
CA TRP A 170 7.24 -2.53 11.95
C TRP A 170 6.19 -1.63 11.28
N LEU A 171 5.04 -1.39 11.92
CA LEU A 171 4.03 -0.47 11.38
C LEU A 171 4.57 0.95 11.23
N TYR A 172 5.28 1.44 12.25
CA TYR A 172 5.90 2.76 12.22
C TYR A 172 6.98 2.85 11.12
N ALA A 173 7.87 1.85 11.03
CA ALA A 173 8.89 1.80 9.98
C ALA A 173 8.27 1.77 8.58
N GLY A 174 7.15 1.06 8.41
CA GLY A 174 6.38 1.05 7.17
C GLY A 174 5.83 2.43 6.80
N GLY A 175 5.18 3.11 7.74
CA GLY A 175 4.68 4.48 7.55
C GLY A 175 5.78 5.48 7.20
N VAL A 176 6.94 5.38 7.86
CA VAL A 176 8.12 6.20 7.55
C VAL A 176 8.65 5.87 6.16
N ALA A 177 8.78 4.60 5.78
CA ALA A 177 9.26 4.19 4.46
C ALA A 177 8.37 4.76 3.34
N TYR A 178 7.04 4.68 3.46
CA TYR A 178 6.12 5.30 2.49
C TYR A 178 6.28 6.83 2.44
N THR A 179 6.43 7.47 3.59
CA THR A 179 6.56 8.93 3.67
C THR A 179 7.85 9.42 3.02
N VAL A 180 8.98 8.76 3.31
CA VAL A 180 10.28 9.07 2.69
C VAL A 180 10.23 8.77 1.20
N GLY A 181 9.64 7.64 0.81
CA GLY A 181 9.42 7.32 -0.60
C GLY A 181 8.67 8.42 -1.35
N ALA A 182 7.63 9.01 -0.74
CA ALA A 182 6.79 10.01 -1.39
C ALA A 182 7.59 11.27 -1.76
N ILE A 183 8.69 11.55 -1.06
CA ILE A 183 9.65 12.59 -1.42
C ILE A 183 10.27 12.26 -2.78
N PHE A 184 10.76 11.04 -2.98
CA PHE A 184 11.34 10.61 -4.27
C PHE A 184 10.30 10.59 -5.39
N TYR A 185 9.06 10.21 -5.11
CA TYR A 185 7.96 10.32 -6.07
C TYR A 185 7.74 11.77 -6.52
N SER A 186 7.75 12.73 -5.57
CA SER A 186 7.61 14.15 -5.89
C SER A 186 8.79 14.72 -6.69
N LEU A 187 9.95 14.07 -6.62
CA LEU A 187 11.20 14.45 -7.30
C LEU A 187 11.47 13.65 -8.58
N ASP A 188 10.55 12.78 -9.01
CA ASP A 188 10.74 11.88 -10.16
C ASP A 188 11.08 12.64 -11.47
N GLY A 189 10.47 13.81 -11.67
CA GLY A 189 10.76 14.69 -12.80
C GLY A 189 12.14 15.37 -12.75
N HIS A 190 12.90 15.19 -11.67
CA HIS A 190 14.16 15.88 -11.40
C HIS A 190 15.34 14.93 -11.10
N ILE A 191 15.06 13.69 -10.71
CA ILE A 191 16.09 12.69 -10.37
C ILE A 191 15.96 11.49 -11.31
N LYS A 192 17.07 11.12 -11.97
CA LYS A 192 17.11 9.90 -12.78
C LYS A 192 16.91 8.68 -11.88
N PHE A 193 16.00 7.79 -12.26
CA PHE A 193 15.52 6.66 -11.45
C PHE A 193 14.84 7.05 -10.12
N GLY A 194 14.36 8.30 -9.98
CA GLY A 194 13.61 8.74 -8.80
C GLY A 194 12.37 7.89 -8.53
N HIS A 195 11.61 7.56 -9.57
CA HIS A 195 10.47 6.64 -9.47
C HIS A 195 10.83 5.24 -8.95
N LEU A 196 11.96 4.71 -9.41
CA LEU A 196 12.44 3.40 -8.95
C LEU A 196 12.78 3.46 -7.46
N VAL A 197 13.41 4.54 -6.99
CA VAL A 197 13.66 4.71 -5.54
C VAL A 197 12.36 4.76 -4.77
N TRP A 198 11.34 5.46 -5.28
CA TRP A 198 9.98 5.41 -4.72
C TRP A 198 9.43 3.98 -4.64
N HIS A 199 9.57 3.18 -5.72
CA HIS A 199 9.15 1.77 -5.71
C HIS A 199 9.87 0.96 -4.63
N LEU A 200 11.17 1.14 -4.46
CA LEU A 200 11.94 0.43 -3.43
C LEU A 200 11.48 0.79 -2.01
N PHE A 201 11.18 2.07 -1.75
CA PHE A 201 10.59 2.48 -0.48
C PHE A 201 9.17 1.92 -0.28
N ALA A 202 8.34 1.90 -1.32
CA ALA A 202 7.00 1.31 -1.25
C ALA A 202 7.06 -0.21 -0.98
N ILE A 203 7.99 -0.93 -1.63
CA ILE A 203 8.25 -2.35 -1.36
C ILE A 203 8.73 -2.55 0.08
N GLY A 204 9.67 -1.73 0.56
CA GLY A 204 10.14 -1.77 1.94
C GLY A 204 9.02 -1.51 2.95
N GLY A 205 8.15 -0.54 2.67
CA GLY A 205 6.96 -0.25 3.44
C GLY A 205 6.03 -1.46 3.52
N THR A 206 5.69 -2.06 2.39
CA THR A 206 4.89 -3.29 2.33
C THR A 206 5.54 -4.44 3.10
N ALA A 207 6.86 -4.63 2.97
CA ALA A 207 7.57 -5.66 3.70
C ALA A 207 7.45 -5.47 5.23
N CYS A 208 7.51 -4.23 5.71
CA CYS A 208 7.28 -3.93 7.12
C CYS A 208 5.86 -4.29 7.56
N HIS A 209 4.83 -3.88 6.81
CA HIS A 209 3.43 -4.23 7.12
C HIS A 209 3.18 -5.74 7.03
N TYR A 210 3.77 -6.40 6.03
CA TYR A 210 3.75 -7.85 5.88
C TYR A 210 4.35 -8.55 7.10
N LEU A 211 5.51 -8.11 7.59
CA LEU A 211 6.15 -8.68 8.78
C LEU A 211 5.34 -8.41 10.04
N ALA A 212 4.72 -7.23 10.15
CA ALA A 212 3.79 -6.92 11.23
C ALA A 212 2.62 -7.93 11.25
N VAL A 213 2.01 -8.19 10.09
CA VAL A 213 0.93 -9.17 9.95
C VAL A 213 1.41 -10.60 10.20
N CYS A 214 2.48 -11.01 9.54
CA CYS A 214 2.95 -12.40 9.57
C CYS A 214 3.53 -12.82 10.93
N ARG A 215 3.95 -11.89 11.80
CA ARG A 215 4.62 -12.23 13.07
C ARG A 215 3.92 -11.74 14.32
N TYR A 216 3.04 -10.74 14.22
CA TYR A 216 2.45 -10.07 15.39
C TYR A 216 0.93 -9.98 15.35
N LEU A 217 0.31 -10.44 14.26
CA LEU A 217 -1.11 -10.69 14.16
C LEU A 217 -1.35 -12.17 14.38
#